data_AF-A0A2S6F240-F1
#
_entry.id   AF-A0A2S6F240-F1
#
_cell.length_a   1.000
_cell.length_b   1.000
_cell.length_c   1.000
_cell.angle_alpha   90.00
_cell.angle_beta   90.00
_cell.angle_gamma   90.00
#
_symmetry.space_group_name_H-M   'P 1'
#
loop_
_entity.id
_entity.type
_entity.pdbx_description
1 polymer ?
#
loop_
_entity_poly.entity_id
_entity_poly.type
_entity_poly.pdbx_seq_one_letter_code
_entity_poly.pdbx_strand_id
1 'polypeptide(L)'
;MEECEKKGVTESKSKNDDRAKIFTNCFATAAMTIDRLHGNTLDSVSVMQHLMESAEKIEKGNIKEIEQMLMTQAKALDYMFYETLNKLVGLEMIHHLQVFTDIALKAQNQSRKTLVALAELKHPKRTTFIKQQNNAVNQQVNNEDKPAIKNSEKNKKVANELLEQKESINIASEAIIHTNAKMEQHNERN
;
A
#
# COMPACT_ATOMS: atom_id res chain seq x y z
N MET A 1 36.40 17.36 -44.83
CA MET A 1 34.94 17.35 -44.60
C MET A 1 34.49 16.10 -43.85
N GLU A 2 35.00 14.91 -44.20
CA GLU A 2 34.59 13.62 -43.61
C GLU A 2 34.86 13.47 -42.08
N GLU A 3 35.88 14.15 -41.55
CA GLU A 3 36.22 14.11 -40.12
C GLU A 3 35.32 15.02 -39.25
N CYS A 4 34.76 16.09 -39.82
CA CYS A 4 33.75 16.92 -39.13
C CYS A 4 32.40 16.20 -39.01
N GLU A 5 31.99 15.43 -40.02
CA GLU A 5 30.73 14.67 -39.99
C GLU A 5 30.79 13.51 -38.98
N LYS A 6 31.91 12.77 -38.90
CA LYS A 6 32.09 11.70 -37.90
C LYS A 6 32.09 12.24 -36.47
N LYS A 7 32.65 13.44 -36.22
CA LYS A 7 32.58 14.11 -34.91
C LYS A 7 31.14 14.53 -34.56
N GLY A 8 30.39 15.10 -35.51
CA GLY A 8 28.98 15.47 -35.28
C GLY A 8 28.05 14.28 -35.00
N VAL A 9 28.27 13.13 -35.65
CA VAL A 9 27.49 11.91 -35.43
C VAL A 9 27.81 11.23 -34.08
N THR A 10 29.08 11.25 -33.66
CA THR A 10 29.48 10.67 -32.37
C THR A 10 29.01 11.52 -31.19
N GLU A 11 29.07 12.84 -31.31
CA GLU A 11 28.63 13.78 -30.27
C GLU A 11 27.10 13.77 -30.09
N SER A 12 26.32 13.65 -31.17
CA SER A 12 24.86 13.51 -31.10
C SER A 12 24.41 12.18 -30.50
N LYS A 13 25.13 11.09 -30.79
CA LYS A 13 24.86 9.78 -30.20
C LYS A 13 25.17 9.74 -28.69
N SER A 14 26.24 10.39 -28.25
CA SER A 14 26.56 10.56 -26.82
C SER A 14 25.47 11.36 -26.08
N LYS A 15 25.05 12.51 -26.65
CA LYS A 15 24.00 13.35 -26.06
C LYS A 15 22.66 12.61 -25.92
N ASN A 16 22.34 11.71 -26.85
CA ASN A 16 21.15 10.87 -26.77
C ASN A 16 21.25 9.78 -25.70
N ASP A 17 22.43 9.17 -25.51
CA ASP A 17 22.68 8.19 -24.44
C ASP A 17 22.62 8.85 -23.05
N ASP A 18 23.22 10.04 -22.91
CA ASP A 18 23.17 10.82 -21.67
C ASP A 18 21.73 11.24 -21.33
N ARG A 19 20.93 11.62 -22.33
CA ARG A 19 19.49 11.86 -22.16
C ARG A 19 18.74 10.60 -21.72
N ALA A 20 19.03 9.45 -22.31
CA ALA A 20 18.37 8.19 -21.93
C ALA A 20 18.68 7.81 -20.48
N LYS A 21 19.91 8.02 -20.02
CA LYS A 21 20.32 7.81 -18.62
C LYS A 21 19.56 8.71 -17.65
N ILE A 22 19.33 9.97 -18.02
CA ILE A 22 18.56 10.91 -17.21
C ILE A 22 17.10 10.45 -17.07
N PHE A 23 16.45 9.99 -18.14
CA PHE A 23 15.06 9.51 -18.08
C PHE A 23 14.90 8.13 -17.41
N THR A 24 15.97 7.32 -17.38
CA THR A 24 15.95 6.01 -16.70
C THR A 24 16.33 6.09 -15.23
N ASN A 25 16.98 7.18 -14.81
CA ASN A 25 17.28 7.43 -13.40
C ASN A 25 16.03 7.93 -12.66
N CYS A 26 15.64 7.21 -11.60
CA CYS A 26 14.44 7.52 -10.82
C CYS A 26 14.52 8.88 -10.11
N PHE A 27 15.70 9.26 -9.61
CA PHE A 27 15.91 10.55 -8.93
C PHE A 27 15.82 11.72 -9.90
N ALA A 28 16.42 11.58 -11.08
CA ALA A 28 16.34 12.61 -12.12
C ALA A 28 14.89 12.82 -12.59
N THR A 29 14.16 11.73 -12.84
CA THR A 29 12.74 11.81 -13.23
C THR A 29 11.87 12.43 -12.14
N ALA A 30 12.10 12.06 -10.87
CA ALA A 30 11.40 12.64 -9.74
C ALA A 30 11.71 14.14 -9.60
N ALA A 31 12.98 14.54 -9.70
CA ALA A 31 13.40 15.93 -9.62
C ALA A 31 12.77 16.80 -10.71
N MET A 32 12.79 16.34 -11.97
CA MET A 32 12.14 17.03 -13.09
C MET A 32 10.63 17.16 -12.88
N THR A 33 9.99 16.14 -12.32
CA THR A 33 8.55 16.19 -12.02
C THR A 33 8.25 17.19 -10.91
N ILE A 34 9.05 17.20 -9.83
CA ILE A 34 8.91 18.15 -8.72
C ILE A 34 9.11 19.58 -9.23
N ASP A 35 10.17 19.84 -10.00
CA ASP A 35 10.43 21.15 -10.61
C ASP A 35 9.26 21.60 -11.49
N ARG A 36 8.76 20.71 -12.36
CA ARG A 36 7.59 20.97 -13.19
C ARG A 36 6.34 21.31 -12.38
N LEU A 37 6.06 20.59 -11.28
CA LEU A 37 4.93 20.86 -10.40
C LEU A 37 5.03 22.21 -9.68
N HIS A 38 6.25 22.73 -9.52
CA HIS A 38 6.51 24.07 -8.97
C HIS A 38 6.62 25.16 -10.04
N GLY A 39 6.32 24.85 -11.31
CA GLY A 39 6.36 25.82 -12.40
C GLY A 39 7.75 26.03 -13.02
N ASN A 40 8.64 25.02 -12.93
CA ASN A 40 10.02 25.06 -13.44
C ASN A 40 10.89 26.14 -12.79
N THR A 41 10.70 26.38 -11.49
CA THR A 41 11.41 27.43 -10.73
C THR A 41 12.52 26.88 -9.85
N LEU A 42 12.68 25.55 -9.78
CA LEU A 42 13.64 24.88 -8.91
C LEU A 42 14.88 24.47 -9.72
N ASP A 43 16.04 24.43 -9.05
CA ASP A 43 17.20 23.77 -9.65
C ASP A 43 17.01 22.25 -9.58
N SER A 44 16.61 21.66 -10.70
CA SER A 44 16.40 20.21 -10.84
C SER A 44 17.62 19.37 -10.41
N VAL A 45 18.85 19.88 -10.58
CA VAL A 45 20.06 19.16 -10.16
C VAL A 45 20.16 19.12 -8.64
N SER A 46 19.94 20.25 -7.97
CA SER A 46 19.87 20.32 -6.50
C SER A 46 18.75 19.44 -5.92
N VAL A 47 17.57 19.43 -6.55
CA VAL A 47 16.46 18.55 -6.12
C VAL A 47 16.86 17.08 -6.23
N MET A 48 17.46 16.67 -7.34
CA MET A 48 17.96 15.30 -7.53
C MET A 48 18.98 14.91 -6.46
N GLN A 49 19.93 15.81 -6.16
CA GLN A 49 20.95 15.59 -5.14
C GLN A 49 20.33 15.37 -3.74
N HIS A 50 19.35 16.19 -3.36
CA HIS A 50 18.65 16.02 -2.07
C HIS A 50 17.85 14.71 -2.00
N LEU A 51 17.26 14.26 -3.10
CA LEU A 51 16.58 12.96 -3.16
C LEU A 51 17.57 11.79 -3.00
N MET A 52 18.76 11.88 -3.60
CA MET A 52 19.83 10.91 -3.42
C MET A 52 20.31 10.86 -1.97
N GLU A 53 20.54 12.02 -1.34
CA GLU A 53 20.93 12.12 0.07
C GLU A 53 19.88 11.53 1.02
N SER A 54 18.58 11.74 0.72
CA SER A 54 17.48 11.13 1.45
C SER A 54 17.50 9.60 1.32
N ALA A 55 17.68 9.08 0.11
CA ALA A 55 17.78 7.65 -0.14
C ALA A 55 18.97 7.00 0.58
N GLU A 56 20.13 7.66 0.60
CA GLU A 56 21.30 7.18 1.34
C GLU A 56 21.04 7.11 2.86
N LYS A 57 20.30 8.08 3.43
CA LYS A 57 19.93 8.03 4.86
C LYS A 57 19.05 6.82 5.16
N ILE A 58 18.10 6.52 4.27
CA ILE A 58 17.21 5.37 4.38
C ILE A 58 18.01 4.06 4.28
N GLU A 59 18.96 3.98 3.35
CA GLU A 59 19.87 2.82 3.22
C GLU A 59 20.69 2.60 4.49
N LYS A 60 21.12 3.68 5.15
CA LYS A 60 21.81 3.66 6.46
C LYS A 60 20.88 3.38 7.64
N GLY A 61 19.60 3.07 7.40
CA GLY A 61 18.60 2.73 8.42
C GLY A 61 17.91 3.92 9.08
N ASN A 62 18.18 5.15 8.64
CA ASN A 62 17.47 6.33 9.15
C ASN A 62 16.16 6.55 8.39
N ILE A 63 15.07 6.04 8.97
CA ILE A 63 13.71 6.13 8.41
C ILE A 63 12.92 7.37 8.89
N LYS A 64 13.55 8.29 9.66
CA LYS A 64 12.86 9.42 10.29
C LYS A 64 12.14 10.31 9.27
N GLU A 65 12.76 10.50 8.10
CA GLU A 65 12.17 11.29 7.01
C GLU A 65 10.88 10.63 6.48
N ILE A 66 10.86 9.30 6.33
CA ILE A 66 9.67 8.53 5.92
C ILE A 66 8.59 8.62 7.02
N GLU A 67 8.97 8.52 8.30
CA GLU A 67 8.03 8.66 9.42
C GLU A 67 7.34 10.04 9.39
N GLN A 68 8.12 11.10 9.19
CA GLN A 68 7.63 12.47 9.11
C GLN A 68 6.76 12.68 7.86
N MET A 69 7.15 12.12 6.72
CA MET A 69 6.36 12.15 5.49
C MET A 69 5.00 11.48 5.68
N LEU A 70 4.94 10.26 6.22
CA LEU A 70 3.68 9.54 6.43
C LEU A 70 2.79 10.27 7.46
N MET A 71 3.37 10.82 8.53
CA MET A 71 2.63 11.61 9.51
C MET A 71 2.01 12.87 8.87
N THR A 72 2.78 13.62 8.09
CA THR A 72 2.29 14.84 7.42
C THR A 72 1.24 14.53 6.35
N GLN A 73 1.40 13.45 5.58
CA GLN A 73 0.38 12.97 4.64
C GLN A 73 -0.92 12.56 5.34
N ALA A 74 -0.83 11.82 6.44
CA ALA A 74 -2.01 11.44 7.23
C ALA A 74 -2.75 12.67 7.75
N LYS A 75 -2.01 13.69 8.20
CA LYS A 75 -2.58 14.97 8.64
C LYS A 75 -3.20 15.80 7.51
N ALA A 76 -2.60 15.83 6.33
CA ALA A 76 -3.19 16.50 5.17
C ALA A 76 -4.52 15.85 4.75
N LEU A 77 -4.60 14.51 4.79
CA LEU A 77 -5.83 13.77 4.50
C LEU A 77 -6.90 13.98 5.58
N ASP A 78 -6.51 14.04 6.85
CA ASP A 78 -7.41 14.38 7.96
C ASP A 78 -7.97 15.80 7.80
N TYR A 79 -7.12 16.77 7.44
CA TYR A 79 -7.56 18.12 7.12
C TYR A 79 -8.51 18.15 5.91
N MET A 80 -8.20 17.41 4.84
CA MET A 80 -9.08 17.30 3.67
C MET A 80 -10.47 16.77 4.02
N PHE A 81 -10.56 15.83 4.98
CA PHE A 81 -11.83 15.35 5.52
C PHE A 81 -12.62 16.48 6.19
N TYR A 82 -12.01 17.21 7.14
CA TYR A 82 -12.68 18.33 7.82
C TYR A 82 -13.08 19.45 6.86
N GLU A 83 -12.20 19.82 5.93
CA GLU A 83 -12.45 20.84 4.91
C GLU A 83 -13.62 20.42 4.00
N THR A 84 -13.74 19.14 3.70
CA THR A 84 -14.87 18.63 2.91
C THR A 84 -16.17 18.68 3.72
N LEU A 85 -16.16 18.26 4.99
CA LEU A 85 -17.33 18.36 5.87
C LEU A 85 -17.80 19.81 6.06
N ASN A 86 -16.88 20.75 6.21
CA ASN A 86 -17.22 22.18 6.29
C ASN A 86 -17.95 22.67 5.04
N LYS A 87 -17.55 22.18 3.85
CA LYS A 87 -18.25 22.48 2.60
C LYS A 87 -19.63 21.84 2.53
N LEU A 88 -19.85 20.66 3.11
CA LEU A 88 -21.17 20.01 3.13
C LEU A 88 -22.23 20.85 3.84
N VAL A 89 -21.88 21.53 4.94
CA VAL A 89 -22.83 22.30 5.76
C VAL A 89 -23.54 23.41 4.95
N GLY A 90 -22.94 23.88 3.84
CA GLY A 90 -23.50 24.90 2.97
C GLY A 90 -24.14 24.40 1.67
N LEU A 91 -24.31 23.07 1.47
CA LEU A 91 -24.85 22.54 0.22
C LEU A 91 -26.36 22.30 0.29
N GLU A 92 -27.10 22.96 -0.61
CA GLU A 92 -28.55 22.76 -0.77
C GLU A 92 -28.88 21.65 -1.80
N MET A 93 -27.92 21.30 -2.66
CA MET A 93 -28.12 20.32 -3.74
C MET A 93 -27.65 18.91 -3.33
N ILE A 94 -28.59 17.95 -3.36
CA ILE A 94 -28.39 16.53 -2.96
C ILE A 94 -27.25 15.85 -3.74
N HIS A 95 -27.07 16.13 -5.04
CA HIS A 95 -26.02 15.50 -5.83
C HIS A 95 -24.60 15.88 -5.34
N HIS A 96 -24.39 17.14 -4.95
CA HIS A 96 -23.10 17.57 -4.40
C HIS A 96 -22.85 16.96 -3.02
N LEU A 97 -23.91 16.79 -2.22
CA LEU A 97 -23.82 16.13 -0.92
C LEU A 97 -23.20 14.73 -1.03
N GLN A 98 -23.66 13.90 -1.97
CA GLN A 98 -23.11 12.55 -2.17
C GLN A 98 -21.63 12.58 -2.57
N VAL A 99 -21.26 13.41 -3.56
CA VAL A 99 -19.87 13.51 -4.04
C VAL A 99 -18.93 13.96 -2.94
N PHE A 100 -19.28 15.00 -2.19
CA PHE A 100 -18.42 15.49 -1.12
C PHE A 100 -18.40 14.52 0.08
N THR A 101 -19.51 13.84 0.40
CA THR A 101 -19.51 12.79 1.43
C THR A 101 -18.55 11.65 1.05
N ASP A 102 -18.57 11.20 -0.20
CA ASP A 102 -17.67 10.17 -0.71
C ASP A 102 -16.21 10.59 -0.63
N ILE A 103 -15.90 11.83 -1.02
CA ILE A 103 -14.54 12.39 -0.93
C ILE A 103 -14.08 12.44 0.53
N ALA A 104 -14.93 12.90 1.45
CA ALA A 104 -14.63 12.96 2.87
C ALA A 104 -14.32 11.57 3.43
N LEU A 105 -15.21 10.60 3.22
CA LEU A 105 -15.03 9.23 3.72
C LEU A 105 -13.81 8.55 3.09
N LYS A 106 -13.50 8.83 1.82
CA LYS A 106 -12.26 8.37 1.17
C LYS A 106 -11.03 8.99 1.84
N ALA A 107 -11.01 10.31 2.06
CA ALA A 107 -9.90 10.99 2.73
C ALA A 107 -9.64 10.43 4.14
N GLN A 108 -10.70 10.24 4.93
CA GLN A 108 -10.63 9.63 6.25
C GLN A 108 -10.05 8.20 6.19
N ASN A 109 -10.55 7.37 5.28
CA ASN A 109 -10.07 6.00 5.10
C ASN A 109 -8.59 5.95 4.68
N GLN A 110 -8.15 6.87 3.82
CA GLN A 110 -6.74 6.95 3.43
C GLN A 110 -5.85 7.46 4.55
N SER A 111 -6.30 8.44 5.35
CA SER A 111 -5.56 8.89 6.53
C SER A 111 -5.27 7.74 7.51
N ARG A 112 -6.29 6.90 7.79
CA ARG A 112 -6.12 5.69 8.62
C ARG A 112 -5.12 4.71 8.01
N LYS A 113 -5.18 4.46 6.70
CA LYS A 113 -4.23 3.57 6.01
C LYS A 113 -2.79 4.08 6.10
N THR A 114 -2.58 5.39 5.97
CA THR A 114 -1.25 6.00 6.13
C THR A 114 -0.72 5.84 7.56
N LEU A 115 -1.57 5.98 8.59
CA LEU A 115 -1.18 5.73 9.98
C LEU A 115 -0.87 4.25 10.25
N VAL A 116 -1.61 3.33 9.62
CA VAL A 116 -1.30 1.89 9.67
C VAL A 116 0.06 1.62 9.02
N ALA A 117 0.34 2.19 7.84
CA ALA A 117 1.63 2.05 7.18
C ALA A 117 2.78 2.61 8.04
N LEU A 118 2.57 3.73 8.73
CA LEU A 118 3.53 4.26 9.70
C LEU A 118 3.75 3.31 10.88
N ALA A 119 2.68 2.75 11.46
CA ALA A 119 2.80 1.79 12.55
C ALA A 119 3.54 0.51 12.12
N GLU A 120 3.26 0.00 10.92
CA GLU A 120 3.94 -1.16 10.33
C GLU A 120 5.40 -0.86 10.00
N LEU A 121 5.73 0.37 9.60
CA LEU A 121 7.10 0.81 9.39
C LEU A 121 7.90 0.81 10.72
N LYS A 122 7.29 1.24 11.83
CA LYS A 122 7.94 1.25 13.15
C LYS A 122 8.03 -0.13 13.79
N HIS A 123 7.06 -0.99 13.52
CA HIS A 123 6.95 -2.33 14.06
C HIS A 123 6.77 -3.33 12.92
N PRO A 124 7.82 -3.60 12.12
CA PRO A 124 7.73 -4.55 11.03
C PRO A 124 7.32 -5.90 11.61
N LYS A 125 6.13 -6.37 11.25
CA LYS A 125 5.65 -7.69 11.65
C LYS A 125 6.68 -8.69 11.13
N ARG A 126 7.47 -9.28 12.04
CA ARG A 126 8.26 -10.46 11.69
C ARG A 126 7.24 -11.53 11.35
N THR A 127 6.98 -11.71 10.06
CA THR A 127 6.28 -12.88 9.55
C THR A 127 7.13 -14.06 9.99
N THR A 128 6.76 -14.63 11.13
CA THR A 128 7.30 -15.90 11.56
C THR A 128 6.73 -16.85 10.53
N PHE A 129 7.55 -17.23 9.54
CA PHE A 129 7.24 -18.34 8.67
C PHE A 129 7.09 -19.53 9.61
N ILE A 130 5.86 -19.78 10.07
CA ILE A 130 5.53 -21.01 10.75
C ILE A 130 5.69 -22.06 9.66
N LYS A 131 6.91 -22.59 9.57
CA LYS A 131 7.23 -23.79 8.83
C LYS A 131 6.32 -24.82 9.47
N GLN A 132 5.16 -25.09 8.87
CA GLN A 132 4.32 -26.20 9.27
C GLN A 132 5.18 -27.44 9.08
N GLN A 133 5.84 -27.85 10.17
CA GLN A 133 6.54 -29.10 10.23
C GLN A 133 5.43 -30.14 10.26
N ASN A 134 5.09 -30.63 9.07
CA ASN A 134 4.19 -31.76 8.88
C ASN A 134 4.88 -32.97 9.52
N ASN A 135 4.73 -33.11 10.84
CA ASN A 135 5.19 -34.25 11.61
C ASN A 135 4.19 -35.37 11.34
N ALA A 136 4.21 -35.88 10.11
CA ALA A 136 3.61 -37.16 9.79
C ALA A 136 4.46 -38.24 10.48
N VAL A 137 4.27 -38.40 11.78
CA VAL A 137 4.67 -39.60 12.50
C VAL A 137 3.92 -40.73 11.80
N ASN A 138 4.67 -41.57 11.09
CA ASN A 138 4.14 -42.75 10.41
C ASN A 138 3.29 -43.55 11.39
N GLN A 139 1.95 -43.49 11.24
CA GLN A 139 1.07 -44.44 11.89
C GLN A 139 1.23 -45.78 11.19
N GLN A 140 2.00 -46.67 11.80
CA GLN A 140 1.99 -48.09 11.44
C GLN A 140 0.69 -48.69 11.97
N VAL A 141 -0.26 -48.95 11.09
CA VAL A 141 -1.38 -49.84 11.37
C VAL A 141 -0.91 -51.27 11.09
N ASN A 142 -0.68 -52.04 12.16
CA ASN A 142 -0.46 -53.47 12.04
C ASN A 142 -1.83 -54.15 11.88
N ASN A 143 -2.17 -54.60 10.68
CA ASN A 143 -3.28 -55.53 10.49
C ASN A 143 -2.70 -56.77 9.82
N GLU A 144 -2.37 -57.76 10.65
CA GLU A 144 -1.95 -59.07 10.19
C GLU A 144 -3.14 -59.87 9.66
N ASP A 145 -2.84 -60.58 8.56
CA ASP A 145 -3.46 -61.78 8.00
C ASP A 145 -4.59 -61.70 6.94
N LYS A 146 -4.12 -61.90 5.68
CA LYS A 146 -4.53 -62.91 4.67
C LYS A 146 -5.48 -62.50 3.51
N PRO A 147 -5.39 -63.18 2.33
CA PRO A 147 -4.58 -62.69 1.20
C PRO A 147 -5.36 -62.45 -0.09
N ALA A 148 -4.69 -61.74 -1.02
CA ALA A 148 -4.91 -61.68 -2.46
C ALA A 148 -6.30 -61.23 -2.96
N ILE A 149 -6.35 -60.05 -3.59
CA ILE A 149 -6.79 -59.87 -4.99
C ILE A 149 -6.30 -58.48 -5.47
N LYS A 150 -5.77 -58.49 -6.69
CA LYS A 150 -5.26 -57.38 -7.48
C LYS A 150 -6.29 -56.25 -7.59
N ASN A 151 -5.87 -54.99 -7.48
CA ASN A 151 -6.15 -53.90 -8.43
C ASN A 151 -5.52 -52.59 -7.96
N SER A 152 -4.51 -52.14 -8.71
CA SER A 152 -3.89 -50.83 -8.60
C SER A 152 -4.81 -49.80 -9.26
N GLU A 153 -5.57 -49.02 -8.48
CA GLU A 153 -6.20 -47.79 -8.99
C GLU A 153 -6.19 -46.64 -7.97
N LYS A 154 -5.45 -45.59 -8.36
CA LYS A 154 -5.76 -44.16 -8.16
C LYS A 154 -5.76 -43.60 -6.73
N ASN A 155 -4.56 -43.18 -6.38
CA ASN A 155 -4.23 -42.00 -5.59
C ASN A 155 -5.04 -40.76 -6.05
N LYS A 156 -5.93 -40.24 -5.20
CA LYS A 156 -6.33 -38.82 -5.16
C LYS A 156 -6.65 -38.41 -3.73
N LYS A 157 -5.64 -37.88 -3.04
CA LYS A 157 -5.82 -36.98 -1.90
C LYS A 157 -6.53 -35.71 -2.42
N VAL A 158 -7.68 -35.38 -1.85
CA VAL A 158 -8.20 -34.02 -1.85
C VAL A 158 -8.55 -33.69 -0.40
N ALA A 159 -7.58 -33.11 0.29
CA ALA A 159 -7.82 -32.36 1.53
C ALA A 159 -7.04 -31.06 1.38
N ASN A 160 -7.73 -30.04 0.89
CA ASN A 160 -7.34 -28.64 0.95
C ASN A 160 -8.64 -27.86 1.07
N GLU A 161 -9.20 -27.80 2.27
CA GLU A 161 -10.22 -26.81 2.57
C GLU A 161 -9.50 -25.51 2.96
N LEU A 162 -9.68 -24.51 2.10
CA LEU A 162 -9.30 -23.12 2.33
C LEU A 162 -9.92 -22.65 3.66
N LEU A 163 -9.10 -22.09 4.54
CA LEU A 163 -9.58 -21.23 5.63
C LEU A 163 -10.10 -19.93 5.03
N GLU A 164 -11.41 -19.85 4.77
CA GLU A 164 -12.09 -18.57 4.59
C GLU A 164 -12.01 -17.79 5.91
N GLN A 165 -11.10 -16.80 5.99
CA GLN A 165 -11.17 -15.76 7.02
C GLN A 165 -12.41 -14.90 6.77
N LYS A 166 -13.54 -15.30 7.35
CA LYS A 166 -14.82 -14.59 7.30
C LYS A 166 -15.24 -13.97 8.64
N GLU A 167 -14.33 -13.86 9.60
CA GLU A 167 -14.69 -13.39 10.95
C GLU A 167 -14.39 -11.92 11.25
N SER A 168 -13.61 -11.21 10.43
CA SER A 168 -13.24 -9.82 10.77
C SER A 168 -14.24 -8.75 10.31
N ILE A 169 -15.27 -9.10 9.53
CA ILE A 169 -16.23 -8.13 8.97
C ILE A 169 -17.53 -8.07 9.79
N ASN A 170 -17.88 -9.14 10.51
CA ASN A 170 -19.14 -9.17 11.29
C ASN A 170 -19.07 -8.42 12.61
N ILE A 171 -17.90 -8.34 13.26
CA ILE A 171 -17.77 -7.72 14.57
C ILE A 171 -18.01 -6.21 14.53
N ALA A 172 -17.63 -5.54 13.43
CA ALA A 172 -17.88 -4.11 13.23
C ALA A 172 -19.36 -3.83 12.93
N SER A 173 -20.04 -4.72 12.21
CA SER A 173 -21.45 -4.55 11.86
C SER A 173 -22.36 -4.82 13.07
N GLU A 174 -22.08 -5.84 13.87
CA GLU A 174 -22.84 -6.13 15.10
C GLU A 174 -22.66 -5.06 16.18
N ALA A 175 -21.45 -4.50 16.34
CA ALA A 175 -21.21 -3.41 17.29
C ALA A 175 -22.00 -2.14 16.92
N ILE A 176 -22.14 -1.84 15.62
CA ILE A 176 -22.91 -0.68 15.16
C ILE A 176 -24.42 -0.89 15.37
N ILE A 177 -24.95 -2.08 15.07
CA ILE A 177 -26.37 -2.40 15.27
C ILE A 177 -26.74 -2.35 16.75
N HIS A 178 -25.90 -2.89 17.63
CA HIS A 178 -26.19 -2.92 19.06
C HIS A 178 -26.09 -1.54 19.74
N THR A 179 -25.32 -0.62 19.16
CA THR A 179 -25.22 0.77 19.62
C THR A 179 -26.48 1.57 19.22
N ASN A 180 -26.96 1.38 17.99
CA ASN A 180 -28.17 2.05 17.51
C ASN A 180 -29.43 1.56 18.26
N ALA A 181 -29.55 0.26 18.53
CA ALA A 181 -30.67 -0.29 19.30
C ALA A 181 -30.72 0.23 20.76
N LYS A 182 -29.57 0.53 21.37
CA LYS A 182 -29.51 1.12 22.72
C LYS A 182 -29.91 2.59 22.75
N MET A 183 -29.71 3.33 21.66
CA MET A 183 -30.13 4.73 21.58
C MET A 183 -31.64 4.87 21.32
N GLU A 184 -32.24 3.97 20.53
CA GLU A 184 -33.70 3.97 20.30
C GLU A 184 -34.48 3.63 21.57
N GLN A 185 -34.04 2.65 22.37
CA GLN A 185 -34.70 2.31 23.64
C GLN A 185 -34.61 3.40 24.73
N HIS A 186 -33.64 4.32 24.62
CA HIS A 186 -33.49 5.45 25.53
C HIS A 186 -34.32 6.67 25.08
N ASN A 187 -34.69 6.75 23.80
CA ASN A 187 -35.50 7.84 23.27
C ASN A 187 -37.02 7.58 23.39
N GLU A 188 -37.44 6.33 23.62
CA GLU A 188 -38.83 5.95 23.87
C GLU A 188 -39.23 5.95 25.36
N ARG A 189 -38.30 6.29 26.28
CA ARG A 189 -38.53 6.30 27.74
C ARG A 189 -38.41 7.68 28.40
N ASN A 190 -38.41 8.76 27.61
CA ASN A 190 -38.50 10.14 28.09
C ASN A 190 -39.74 10.82 27.54
#